data_AF-A0A7Y5QH57-F1
#
_entry.id   AF-A0A7Y5QH57-F1
#
_cell.length_a   1.000
_cell.length_b   1.000
_cell.length_c   1.000
_cell.angle_alpha   90.00
_cell.angle_beta   90.00
_cell.angle_gamma   90.00
#
_symmetry.space_group_name_H-M   'P 1'
#
loop_
_entity.id
_entity.type
_entity.pdbx_description
1 polymer ?
#
loop_
_entity_poly.entity_id
_entity_poly.type
_entity_poly.pdbx_seq_one_letter_code
_entity_poly.pdbx_strand_id
1 'polypeptide(L)'
;MPDVIDDIMKRAMQEGKFDDLPGAGRRLKPSDDAHTPEALRMAHKLLKDNDLAPAWIEEGKTLEKDYARLKAQQDSGALTPALRAEIARYNRAVLAHNLKLPPGIAHRRMIRVK
;
A
#
# COMPACT_ATOMS: atom_id res chain seq x y z
N MET A 1 12.08 26.17 -16.21
CA MET A 1 12.69 26.56 -14.93
C MET A 1 13.60 25.42 -14.51
N PRO A 2 14.83 25.66 -14.03
CA PRO A 2 15.62 24.61 -13.41
C PRO A 2 14.84 24.06 -12.20
N ASP A 3 14.81 22.73 -12.05
CA ASP A 3 14.14 22.09 -10.93
C ASP A 3 14.94 22.35 -9.65
N VAL A 4 14.35 23.07 -8.71
CA VAL A 4 15.00 23.45 -7.44
C VAL A 4 15.47 22.20 -6.68
N ILE A 5 14.78 21.07 -6.85
CA ILE A 5 15.17 19.79 -6.25
C ILE A 5 16.47 19.26 -6.84
N ASP A 6 16.64 19.36 -8.17
CA ASP A 6 17.86 18.93 -8.85
C ASP A 6 19.08 19.74 -8.39
N ASP A 7 18.92 21.04 -8.19
CA ASP A 7 19.99 21.91 -7.73
C ASP A 7 20.39 21.60 -6.28
N ILE A 8 19.43 21.26 -5.41
CA ILE A 8 19.69 20.81 -4.04
C ILE A 8 20.46 19.48 -4.05
N MET A 9 20.02 18.52 -4.88
CA MET A 9 20.67 17.21 -5.03
C MET A 9 22.12 17.37 -5.51
N LYS A 10 22.36 18.21 -6.53
CA LYS A 10 23.70 18.49 -7.05
C LYS A 10 24.63 19.10 -6.01
N ARG A 11 24.15 20.07 -5.23
CA ARG A 11 24.93 20.66 -4.13
C ARG A 11 25.26 19.63 -3.05
N ALA A 12 24.29 18.81 -2.65
CA ALA A 12 24.51 17.76 -1.67
C ALA A 12 25.56 16.73 -2.14
N MET A 13 25.57 16.38 -3.43
CA MET A 13 26.62 15.54 -4.01
C MET A 13 28.00 16.22 -3.98
N GLN A 14 28.08 17.50 -4.34
CA GLN A 14 29.35 18.26 -4.31
C GLN A 14 29.90 18.43 -2.89
N GLU A 15 29.02 18.55 -1.89
CA GLU A 15 29.37 18.64 -0.48
C GLU A 15 29.77 17.28 0.14
N GLY A 16 29.74 16.19 -0.63
CA GLY A 16 30.10 14.86 -0.15
C GLY A 16 29.07 14.26 0.83
N LYS A 17 27.83 14.77 0.86
CA LYS A 17 26.78 14.29 1.80
C LYS A 17 26.38 12.82 1.59
N PHE A 18 26.82 12.20 0.49
CA PHE A 18 26.58 10.79 0.18
C PHE A 18 27.83 9.91 0.30
N ASP A 19 28.99 10.46 0.67
CA ASP A 19 30.27 9.74 0.64
C ASP A 19 30.42 8.70 1.77
N ASP A 20 29.79 8.95 2.93
CA ASP A 20 29.84 8.06 4.10
C ASP A 20 28.42 7.61 4.53
N LEU A 21 27.61 7.19 3.56
CA LEU A 21 26.30 6.64 3.89
C LEU A 21 26.43 5.33 4.67
N PRO A 22 25.58 5.12 5.69
CA PRO A 22 25.52 3.84 6.38
C PRO A 22 25.33 2.67 5.42
N GLY A 23 26.33 1.77 5.35
CA GLY A 23 26.30 0.61 4.48
C GLY A 23 26.81 0.84 3.05
N ALA A 24 27.37 2.02 2.75
CA ALA A 24 28.06 2.27 1.48
C ALA A 24 29.13 1.20 1.19
N GLY A 25 29.18 0.72 -0.06
CA GLY A 25 30.10 -0.33 -0.50
C GLY A 25 29.81 -1.74 0.04
N ARG A 26 28.83 -1.92 0.94
CA ARG A 26 28.45 -3.24 1.46
C ARG A 26 27.35 -3.87 0.60
N ARG A 27 27.34 -5.20 0.53
CA ARG A 27 26.25 -5.94 -0.14
C ARG A 27 24.93 -5.62 0.55
N LEU A 28 23.91 -5.32 -0.25
CA LEU A 28 22.55 -5.15 0.26
C LEU A 28 22.09 -6.46 0.90
N LYS A 29 21.48 -6.33 2.09
CA LYS A 29 20.81 -7.47 2.73
C LYS A 29 19.58 -7.84 1.89
N PRO A 30 19.40 -9.12 1.51
CA PRO A 30 18.18 -9.57 0.87
C PRO A 30 16.94 -9.20 1.71
N SER A 31 15.81 -8.91 1.06
CA SER A 31 14.55 -8.80 1.80
C SER A 31 14.13 -10.18 2.28
N ASP A 32 13.76 -10.28 3.55
CA ASP A 32 13.20 -11.49 4.17
C ASP A 32 11.74 -11.77 3.74
N ASP A 33 11.16 -10.92 2.89
CA ASP A 33 9.79 -11.02 2.43
C ASP A 33 9.61 -12.12 1.38
N ALA A 34 9.64 -13.39 1.81
CA ALA A 34 9.43 -14.57 0.96
C ALA A 34 8.12 -14.51 0.16
N HIS A 35 7.13 -13.82 0.71
CA HIS A 35 5.78 -13.61 0.17
C HIS A 35 5.68 -12.41 -0.79
N THR A 36 6.74 -11.64 -0.96
CA THR A 36 6.76 -10.54 -1.94
C THR A 36 7.33 -11.04 -3.27
N PRO A 37 6.67 -10.76 -4.42
CA PRO A 37 7.21 -11.05 -5.74
C PRO A 37 8.58 -10.39 -5.90
N GLU A 38 9.52 -11.05 -6.58
CA GLU A 38 10.91 -10.58 -6.69
C GLU A 38 11.02 -9.12 -7.13
N ALA A 39 10.24 -8.73 -8.15
CA ALA A 39 10.19 -7.37 -8.68
C ALA A 39 9.79 -6.29 -7.65
N LEU A 40 9.05 -6.65 -6.60
CA LEU A 40 8.56 -5.72 -5.58
C LEU A 40 9.39 -5.74 -4.28
N ARG A 41 10.28 -6.73 -4.09
CA ARG A 41 11.05 -6.89 -2.84
C ARG A 41 11.92 -5.67 -2.52
N MET A 42 12.59 -5.11 -3.52
CA MET A 42 13.43 -3.92 -3.31
C MET A 42 12.58 -2.70 -2.93
N ALA A 43 11.47 -2.45 -3.63
CA ALA A 43 10.58 -1.34 -3.36
C ALA A 43 9.98 -1.45 -1.94
N HIS A 44 9.50 -2.63 -1.54
CA HIS A 44 8.98 -2.85 -0.18
C HIS A 44 10.06 -2.70 0.88
N LYS A 45 11.29 -3.20 0.62
CA LYS A 45 12.42 -3.04 1.54
C LYS A 45 12.75 -1.56 1.77
N LEU A 46 12.83 -0.77 0.71
CA LEU A 46 13.09 0.67 0.81
C LEU A 46 12.03 1.38 1.64
N LEU A 47 10.76 1.05 1.45
CA LEU A 47 9.68 1.62 2.26
C LEU A 47 9.85 1.23 3.74
N LYS A 48 10.08 -0.06 4.03
CA LYS A 48 10.26 -0.57 5.39
C LYS A 48 11.47 0.04 6.10
N ASP A 49 12.60 0.18 5.41
CA ASP A 49 13.82 0.79 5.95
C ASP A 49 13.61 2.27 6.33
N ASN A 50 12.58 2.93 5.79
CA ASN A 50 12.24 4.33 6.03
C ASN A 50 10.93 4.49 6.85
N ASP A 51 10.48 3.44 7.55
CA ASP A 51 9.24 3.43 8.32
C ASP A 51 7.97 3.79 7.51
N LEU A 52 8.01 3.54 6.20
CA LEU A 52 6.89 3.76 5.29
C LEU A 52 6.19 2.44 4.97
N ALA A 53 4.86 2.49 4.86
CA ALA A 53 4.05 1.36 4.47
C ALA A 53 3.83 1.31 2.95
N PRO A 54 3.86 0.12 2.31
CA PRO A 54 3.35 -0.05 0.96
C PRO A 54 1.92 0.47 0.80
N ALA A 55 1.61 1.01 -0.39
CA ALA A 55 0.31 1.64 -0.68
C ALA A 55 -0.89 0.73 -0.36
N TRP A 56 -0.77 -0.58 -0.61
CA TRP A 56 -1.84 -1.54 -0.31
C TRP A 56 -2.14 -1.65 1.19
N ILE A 57 -1.20 -1.35 2.09
CA ILE A 57 -1.50 -1.34 3.53
C ILE A 57 -2.50 -0.23 3.86
N GLU A 58 -2.25 0.98 3.36
CA GLU A 58 -3.11 2.14 3.61
C GLU A 58 -4.47 2.01 2.89
N GLU A 59 -4.48 1.50 1.65
CA GLU A 59 -5.72 1.15 0.95
C GLU A 59 -6.55 0.14 1.77
N GLY A 60 -5.89 -0.88 2.33
CA GLY A 60 -6.54 -1.91 3.15
C GLY A 60 -7.20 -1.34 4.41
N LYS A 61 -6.56 -0.38 5.09
CA LYS A 61 -7.15 0.31 6.26
C LYS A 61 -8.42 1.08 5.89
N THR A 62 -8.43 1.70 4.71
CA THR A 62 -9.60 2.43 4.22
C THR A 62 -10.77 1.47 3.93
N LEU A 63 -10.49 0.37 3.24
CA LEU A 63 -11.49 -0.67 2.97
C LEU A 63 -12.05 -1.30 4.24
N GLU A 64 -11.25 -1.47 5.29
CA GLU A 64 -11.71 -2.01 6.57
C GLU A 64 -12.74 -1.07 7.25
N LYS A 65 -12.51 0.25 7.19
CA LYS A 65 -13.47 1.24 7.71
C LYS A 65 -14.77 1.23 6.91
N ASP A 66 -14.68 1.17 5.59
CA ASP A 66 -15.85 1.09 4.71
C ASP A 66 -16.65 -0.20 4.94
N TYR A 67 -15.96 -1.33 5.15
CA TYR A 67 -16.59 -2.60 5.49
C TYR A 67 -17.44 -2.48 6.76
N ALA A 68 -16.86 -1.95 7.84
CA ALA A 68 -17.56 -1.78 9.11
C ALA A 68 -18.79 -0.88 8.97
N ARG A 69 -18.65 0.25 8.26
CA ARG A 69 -19.76 1.18 7.98
C ARG A 69 -20.90 0.49 7.22
N LEU A 70 -20.59 -0.14 6.10
CA LEU A 70 -21.58 -0.76 5.22
C LEU A 70 -22.24 -1.96 5.88
N LYS A 71 -21.49 -2.75 6.65
CA LYS A 71 -22.03 -3.90 7.37
C LYS A 71 -23.01 -3.46 8.45
N ALA A 72 -22.68 -2.42 9.22
CA ALA A 72 -23.57 -1.86 10.22
C ALA A 72 -24.87 -1.33 9.59
N GLN A 73 -24.79 -0.61 8.46
CA GLN A 73 -25.96 -0.13 7.74
C GLN A 73 -26.84 -1.28 7.23
N GLN A 74 -26.24 -2.31 6.64
CA GLN A 74 -26.94 -3.52 6.20
C GLN A 74 -27.64 -4.25 7.34
N ASP A 75 -27.04 -4.28 8.54
CA ASP A 75 -27.61 -4.98 9.70
C ASP A 75 -28.71 -4.16 10.39
N SER A 76 -28.66 -2.83 10.30
CA SER A 76 -29.61 -1.92 10.95
C SER A 76 -30.90 -1.65 10.17
N GLY A 77 -30.96 -1.95 8.88
CA GLY A 77 -32.03 -1.45 8.02
C GLY A 77 -32.35 -2.31 6.80
N ALA A 78 -33.39 -1.92 6.07
CA ALA A 78 -33.75 -2.57 4.82
C ALA A 78 -32.68 -2.32 3.75
N LEU A 79 -32.40 -3.34 2.94
CA LEU A 79 -31.40 -3.28 1.88
C LEU A 79 -31.91 -2.46 0.70
N THR A 80 -31.81 -1.14 0.82
CA THR A 80 -32.24 -0.19 -0.21
C THR A 80 -31.45 -0.36 -1.50
N PRO A 81 -32.01 -0.01 -2.67
CA PRO A 81 -31.27 -0.03 -3.93
C PRO A 81 -29.97 0.79 -3.89
N ALA A 82 -29.98 1.92 -3.17
CA ALA A 82 -28.80 2.76 -2.96
C ALA A 82 -27.70 2.03 -2.18
N LEU A 83 -28.05 1.38 -1.06
CA LEU A 83 -27.10 0.61 -0.25
C LEU A 83 -26.56 -0.60 -1.04
N ARG A 84 -27.40 -1.28 -1.83
CA ARG A 84 -26.97 -2.37 -2.72
C ARG A 84 -25.95 -1.88 -3.76
N ALA A 85 -26.17 -0.71 -4.36
CA ALA A 85 -25.24 -0.11 -5.31
C ALA A 85 -23.90 0.27 -4.65
N GLU A 86 -23.95 0.80 -3.42
CA GLU A 86 -22.74 1.13 -2.65
C GLU A 86 -21.94 -0.12 -2.27
N ILE A 87 -22.60 -1.18 -1.80
CA ILE A 87 -21.96 -2.48 -1.53
C ILE A 87 -21.34 -3.05 -2.81
N ALA A 88 -22.01 -2.93 -3.96
CA ALA A 88 -21.44 -3.38 -5.23
C ALA A 88 -20.17 -2.59 -5.61
N ARG A 89 -20.14 -1.27 -5.38
CA ARG A 89 -18.94 -0.44 -5.56
C ARG A 89 -17.81 -0.88 -4.63
N TYR A 90 -18.12 -1.10 -3.35
CA TYR A 90 -17.16 -1.61 -2.37
C TYR A 90 -16.59 -2.97 -2.79
N ASN A 91 -17.44 -3.93 -3.18
CA ASN A 91 -16.99 -5.26 -3.61
C ASN A 91 -16.06 -5.21 -4.83
N ARG A 92 -16.30 -4.30 -5.78
CA ARG A 92 -15.38 -4.06 -6.90
C ARG A 92 -14.03 -3.50 -6.44
N ALA A 93 -14.04 -2.55 -5.50
CA ALA A 93 -12.82 -2.00 -4.94
C ALA A 93 -12.01 -3.07 -4.17
N VAL A 94 -12.67 -3.92 -3.39
CA VAL A 94 -12.04 -5.07 -2.70
C VAL A 94 -11.41 -6.04 -3.68
N LEU A 95 -12.09 -6.36 -4.79
CA LEU A 95 -11.52 -7.24 -5.81
C LEU A 95 -10.23 -6.64 -6.38
N ALA A 96 -10.28 -5.37 -6.81
CA ALA A 96 -9.12 -4.68 -7.36
C ALA A 96 -7.96 -4.60 -6.34
N HIS A 97 -8.28 -4.38 -5.07
CA HIS A 97 -7.29 -4.37 -4.00
C HIS A 97 -6.66 -5.75 -3.77
N ASN A 98 -7.46 -6.82 -3.71
CA ASN A 98 -6.96 -8.18 -3.49
C ASN A 98 -6.01 -8.64 -4.60
N LEU A 99 -6.23 -8.19 -5.85
CA LEU A 99 -5.33 -8.47 -6.97
C LEU A 99 -3.94 -7.82 -6.83
N LYS A 100 -3.83 -6.76 -6.01
CA LYS A 100 -2.55 -6.09 -5.72
C LYS A 100 -1.79 -6.75 -4.57
N LEU A 101 -2.42 -7.64 -3.81
CA LEU A 101 -1.81 -8.21 -2.62
C LEU A 101 -0.69 -9.19 -2.99
N PRO A 102 0.47 -9.11 -2.33
CA PRO A 102 1.52 -10.13 -2.45
C PRO A 102 1.01 -11.53 -2.06
N PRO A 103 1.52 -12.61 -2.68
CA PRO A 103 1.12 -13.98 -2.37
C PRO A 103 1.43 -14.33 -0.91
N GLY A 104 0.43 -14.82 -0.16
CA GLY A 104 0.55 -15.13 1.27
C GLY A 104 -0.09 -14.09 2.19
N ILE A 105 -0.50 -12.93 1.65
CA ILE A 105 -1.35 -11.98 2.37
C ILE A 105 -2.82 -12.37 2.21
N ALA A 106 -3.55 -12.38 3.32
CA ALA A 106 -4.98 -12.72 3.32
C ALA A 106 -5.80 -11.67 2.55
N HIS A 107 -6.68 -12.14 1.66
CA HIS A 107 -7.62 -11.31 0.93
C HIS A 107 -8.66 -10.65 1.84
N ARG A 108 -9.04 -9.41 1.50
CA ARG A 108 -10.15 -8.70 2.15
C ARG A 108 -11.49 -9.32 1.76
N ARG A 109 -12.45 -9.25 2.69
CA ARG A 109 -13.77 -9.88 2.55
C ARG A 109 -14.74 -8.97 1.79
N MET A 110 -15.48 -9.56 0.86
CA MET A 110 -16.62 -8.92 0.21
C MET A 110 -17.87 -8.99 1.11
N ILE A 111 -18.76 -8.01 0.96
CA ILE A 111 -20.05 -7.99 1.64
C ILE A 111 -21.06 -8.76 0.78
N ARG A 112 -21.70 -9.77 1.38
CA ARG A 112 -22.75 -10.55 0.71
C ARG A 112 -24.08 -9.81 0.82
N VAL A 113 -24.70 -9.63 -0.35
CA VAL A 113 -26.04 -9.08 -0.50
C VAL A 113 -26.99 -10.28 -0.62
N LYS A 114 -27.92 -10.46 0.32
CA LYS A 114 -28.98 -11.49 0.22
C LYS A 114 -30.12 -11.04 -0.70
#